data_AF-A0A967XR96-F1
#
_entry.id   AF-A0A967XR96-F1
#
_cell.length_a   1.000
_cell.length_b   1.000
_cell.length_c   1.000
_cell.angle_alpha   90.00
_cell.angle_beta   90.00
_cell.angle_gamma   90.00
#
_symmetry.space_group_name_H-M   'P 1'
#
loop_
_entity.id
_entity.type
_entity.pdbx_description
1 polymer ?
#
loop_
_entity_poly.entity_id
_entity_poly.type
_entity_poly.pdbx_seq_one_letter_code
_entity_poly.pdbx_strand_id
1 'polypeptide(L)'
;MRRILSILIVMFFLLTGCNSLRFAPGEAQKQNAWLHSRTTAIAAATAEEEAATEKLQALTKLSQLQSKAITSYYGLPKELPQADTAEQILSESNWQLGRMALVESSERPDAWQVADNALELGIGICALLGGVYGTRAVRFLKQARTKSKALQEIIAGNELFKKDNNSSVVAFKQAHHSQSQQTRQIVAEMKSS
;
A
#
# COMPACT_ATOMS: atom_id res chain seq x y z
N MET A 1 -19.64 -11.53 26.77
CA MET A 1 -18.83 -11.76 25.54
C MET A 1 -19.29 -10.94 24.34
N ARG A 2 -20.56 -11.00 23.90
CA ARG A 2 -21.06 -10.26 22.71
C ARG A 2 -20.80 -8.74 22.77
N ARG A 3 -21.01 -8.10 23.92
CA ARG A 3 -20.75 -6.66 24.14
C ARG A 3 -19.25 -6.31 24.12
N ILE A 4 -18.39 -7.18 24.65
CA ILE A 4 -16.93 -6.95 24.70
C ILE A 4 -16.34 -7.07 23.28
N LEU A 5 -16.81 -8.04 22.49
CA LEU A 5 -16.40 -8.20 21.09
C LEU A 5 -16.82 -7.00 20.24
N SER A 6 -18.04 -6.49 20.43
CA SER A 6 -18.51 -5.27 19.75
C SER A 6 -17.67 -4.04 20.12
N ILE A 7 -17.28 -3.89 21.39
CA ILE A 7 -16.43 -2.78 21.83
C ILE A 7 -15.02 -2.88 21.21
N LEU A 8 -14.43 -4.07 21.16
CA LEU A 8 -13.11 -4.29 20.53
C LEU A 8 -13.13 -4.00 19.02
N ILE A 9 -14.18 -4.41 18.31
CA ILE A 9 -14.34 -4.16 16.88
C ILE A 9 -14.51 -2.64 16.63
N VAL A 10 -15.37 -1.98 17.40
CA VAL A 10 -15.57 -0.53 17.29
C VAL A 10 -14.29 0.23 17.65
N MET A 11 -13.55 -0.19 18.67
CA MET A 11 -12.28 0.42 19.05
C MET A 11 -11.21 0.24 17.96
N PHE A 12 -11.17 -0.92 17.29
CA PHE A 12 -10.27 -1.16 16.15
C PHE A 12 -10.59 -0.22 14.97
N PHE A 13 -11.87 -0.05 14.63
CA PHE A 13 -12.29 0.88 13.57
C PHE A 13 -12.11 2.36 13.95
N LEU A 14 -12.20 2.71 15.24
CA LEU A 14 -11.94 4.08 15.73
C LEU A 14 -10.44 4.42 15.76
N LEU A 15 -9.56 3.42 15.86
CA LEU A 15 -8.10 3.60 15.83
C LEU A 15 -7.54 3.63 14.39
N THR A 16 -8.25 3.07 13.41
CA THR A 16 -7.92 3.18 11.99
C THR A 16 -8.71 4.35 11.38
N GLY A 17 -8.14 5.56 11.41
CA GLY A 17 -8.77 6.74 10.79
C GLY A 17 -9.20 6.48 9.33
N CYS A 18 -10.37 7.00 8.94
CA CYS A 18 -11.00 6.76 7.62
C CYS A 18 -10.28 7.37 6.40
N ASN A 19 -9.10 7.96 6.55
CA ASN A 19 -8.29 8.41 5.41
C ASN A 19 -7.35 7.27 5.01
N SER A 20 -7.82 6.44 4.08
CA SER A 20 -7.11 5.35 3.38
C SER A 20 -5.96 4.72 4.15
N LEU A 21 -6.15 3.47 4.61
CA LEU A 21 -5.04 2.57 4.93
C LEU A 21 -3.94 2.78 3.87
N ARG A 22 -2.78 3.27 4.32
CA ARG A 22 -1.54 3.31 3.56
C ARG A 22 -0.55 2.50 4.36
N PHE A 23 0.14 1.58 3.69
CA PHE A 23 1.22 0.86 4.33
C PHE A 23 2.33 1.84 4.71
N ALA A 24 3.09 1.48 5.73
CA ALA A 24 4.32 2.19 6.07
C ALA A 24 5.23 2.27 4.83
N PRO A 25 6.02 3.34 4.68
CA PRO A 25 6.85 3.52 3.50
C PRO A 25 7.81 2.34 3.30
N GLY A 26 7.81 1.79 2.09
CA GLY A 26 8.73 0.74 1.66
C GLY A 26 10.17 1.24 1.54
N GLU A 27 11.07 0.33 1.14
CA GLU A 27 12.50 0.66 1.05
C GLU A 27 12.78 1.74 -0.01
N ALA A 28 12.16 1.63 -1.18
CA ALA A 28 12.30 2.61 -2.26
C ALA A 28 11.80 4.00 -1.82
N GLN A 29 10.70 4.09 -1.07
CA GLN A 29 10.23 5.35 -0.49
C GLN A 29 11.25 5.98 0.46
N LYS A 30 11.86 5.18 1.33
CA LYS A 30 12.87 5.66 2.29
C LYS A 30 14.15 6.12 1.58
N GLN A 31 14.59 5.34 0.59
CA GLN A 31 15.74 5.69 -0.24
C GLN A 31 15.49 7.00 -1.00
N ASN A 32 14.31 7.16 -1.59
CA ASN A 32 13.93 8.39 -2.30
C ASN A 32 13.81 9.60 -1.33
N ALA A 33 13.22 9.42 -0.15
CA ALA A 33 13.12 10.48 0.86
C ALA A 33 14.50 10.91 1.37
N TRP A 34 15.43 9.97 1.55
CA TRP A 34 16.82 10.28 1.92
C TRP A 34 17.56 10.97 0.77
N LEU A 35 17.42 10.48 -0.47
CA LEU A 35 18.02 11.07 -1.67
C LEU A 35 17.52 12.50 -1.91
N HIS A 36 16.24 12.77 -1.67
CA HIS A 36 15.67 14.12 -1.73
C HIS A 36 16.32 15.07 -0.71
N SER A 37 16.64 14.59 0.49
CA SER A 37 17.37 15.38 1.50
C SER A 37 18.79 15.72 1.07
N ARG A 38 19.49 14.76 0.44
CA ARG A 38 20.80 15.04 -0.17
C ARG A 38 20.70 16.02 -1.33
N THR A 39 19.71 15.85 -2.20
CA THR A 39 19.47 16.71 -3.38
C THR A 39 19.23 18.15 -2.96
N THR A 40 18.34 18.36 -2.00
CA THR A 40 18.01 19.70 -1.49
C THR A 40 19.17 20.32 -0.71
N ALA A 41 19.98 19.52 -0.02
CA ALA A 41 21.20 20.00 0.65
C ALA A 41 22.26 20.46 -0.35
N ILE A 42 22.56 19.67 -1.38
CA ILE A 42 23.51 20.04 -2.43
C ILE A 42 22.98 21.24 -3.21
N ALA A 43 21.70 21.27 -3.58
CA ALA A 43 21.11 22.42 -4.26
C ALA A 43 21.18 23.72 -3.44
N ALA A 44 21.03 23.63 -2.11
CA ALA A 44 21.21 24.79 -1.23
C ALA A 44 22.66 25.28 -1.21
N ALA A 45 23.64 24.36 -1.10
CA ALA A 45 25.06 24.69 -1.14
C ALA A 45 25.47 25.29 -2.50
N THR A 46 25.04 24.68 -3.60
CA THR A 46 25.32 25.17 -4.97
C THR A 46 24.71 26.56 -5.20
N ALA A 47 23.49 26.82 -4.72
CA ALA A 47 22.88 28.14 -4.87
C ALA A 47 23.64 29.25 -4.12
N GLU A 48 24.28 28.91 -2.98
CA GLU A 48 25.17 29.84 -2.28
C GLU A 48 26.51 30.02 -3.02
N GLU A 49 27.12 28.91 -3.47
CA GLU A 49 28.41 28.90 -4.18
C GLU A 49 28.36 29.67 -5.50
N GLU A 50 27.28 29.50 -6.27
CA GLU A 50 27.06 30.22 -7.53
C GLU A 50 26.57 31.66 -7.35
N ALA A 51 26.51 32.15 -6.10
CA ALA A 51 26.00 33.48 -5.76
C ALA A 51 24.63 33.75 -6.39
N ALA A 52 23.74 32.75 -6.38
CA ALA A 52 22.40 32.90 -6.91
C ALA A 52 21.61 33.96 -6.13
N THR A 53 20.47 34.39 -6.68
CA THR A 53 19.62 35.40 -6.02
C THR A 53 19.29 35.02 -4.57
N GLU A 54 19.22 36.00 -3.68
CA GLU A 54 18.86 35.79 -2.26
C GLU A 54 17.57 34.99 -2.10
N LYS A 55 16.60 35.25 -2.98
CA LYS A 55 15.33 34.52 -3.04
C LYS A 55 15.55 33.03 -3.32
N LEU A 56 16.39 32.68 -4.30
CA LEU A 56 16.66 31.28 -4.62
C LEU A 56 17.39 30.57 -3.48
N GLN A 57 18.40 31.22 -2.88
CA GLN A 57 19.11 30.67 -1.72
C GLN A 57 18.16 30.44 -0.53
N ALA A 58 17.21 31.35 -0.27
CA ALA A 58 16.22 31.18 0.78
C ALA A 58 15.26 30.01 0.49
N LEU A 59 14.82 29.86 -0.76
CA LEU A 59 13.95 28.75 -1.17
C LEU A 59 14.65 27.40 -1.06
N THR A 60 15.91 27.29 -1.47
CA THR A 60 16.67 26.04 -1.37
C THR A 60 16.98 25.66 0.08
N LYS A 61 17.29 26.63 0.95
CA LYS A 61 17.41 26.40 2.40
C LYS A 61 16.12 25.90 3.03
N LEU A 62 14.98 26.49 2.68
CA LEU A 62 13.67 26.04 3.16
C LEU A 62 13.38 24.61 2.67
N SER A 63 13.66 24.32 1.39
CA SER A 63 13.49 22.99 0.80
C SER A 63 14.35 21.95 1.52
N GLN A 64 15.60 22.27 1.85
CA GLN A 64 16.48 21.41 2.65
C GLN A 64 15.90 21.13 4.04
N LEU A 65 15.38 22.15 4.73
CA LEU A 65 14.75 21.97 6.04
C LEU A 65 13.51 21.07 5.97
N GLN A 66 12.63 21.33 5.01
CA GLN A 66 11.42 20.52 4.78
C GLN A 66 11.79 19.08 4.44
N SER A 67 12.81 18.88 3.60
CA SER A 67 13.27 17.54 3.26
C SER A 67 13.80 16.78 4.47
N LYS A 68 14.55 17.42 5.37
CA LYS A 68 15.03 16.77 6.60
C LYS A 68 13.85 16.28 7.46
N ALA A 69 12.79 17.08 7.56
CA ALA A 69 11.56 16.68 8.27
C ALA A 69 10.90 15.47 7.60
N ILE A 70 10.81 15.45 6.26
CA ILE A 70 10.26 14.32 5.49
C ILE A 70 11.09 13.05 5.72
N THR A 71 12.42 13.11 5.59
CA THR A 71 13.29 11.96 5.83
C THR A 71 13.17 11.45 7.27
N SER A 72 13.06 12.35 8.25
CA SER A 72 12.86 11.97 9.66
C SER A 72 11.53 11.23 9.89
N TYR A 73 10.48 11.59 9.15
CA TYR A 73 9.18 10.93 9.24
C TYR A 73 9.19 9.54 8.57
N TYR A 74 9.82 9.41 7.41
CA TYR A 74 9.93 8.15 6.68
C TYR A 74 10.91 7.16 7.34
N GLY A 75 11.87 7.67 8.09
CA GLY A 75 12.99 6.91 8.64
C GLY A 75 14.12 6.70 7.62
N LEU A 76 15.22 6.12 8.08
CA LEU A 76 16.38 5.84 7.23
C LEU A 76 16.17 4.55 6.40
N PRO A 77 16.63 4.52 5.15
CA PRO A 77 16.71 3.29 4.38
C PRO A 77 17.81 2.39 4.95
N LYS A 78 17.72 1.09 4.65
CA LYS A 78 18.75 0.10 4.97
C LYS A 78 20.01 0.33 4.15
N GLU A 79 19.85 0.72 2.89
CA GLU A 79 20.94 1.01 1.97
C GLU A 79 20.83 2.46 1.50
N LEU A 80 21.90 3.24 1.70
CA LEU A 80 21.96 4.64 1.29
C LEU A 80 22.35 4.73 -0.19
N PRO A 81 21.54 5.38 -1.06
CA PRO A 81 21.95 5.70 -2.42
C PRO A 81 23.23 6.54 -2.45
N GLN A 82 24.02 6.43 -3.52
CA GLN A 82 25.17 7.32 -3.72
C GLN A 82 24.69 8.74 -4.05
N ALA A 83 25.07 9.70 -3.22
CA ALA A 83 24.56 11.07 -3.27
C ALA A 83 25.48 12.07 -2.53
N ASP A 84 26.80 11.87 -2.63
CA ASP A 84 27.79 12.76 -2.03
C ASP A 84 28.05 13.99 -2.91
N THR A 85 27.88 13.87 -4.23
CA THR A 85 28.06 14.97 -5.19
C THR A 85 26.83 15.16 -6.08
N ALA A 86 26.76 16.31 -6.77
CA ALA A 86 25.69 16.61 -7.72
C ALA A 86 25.63 15.57 -8.85
N GLU A 87 26.78 15.13 -9.36
CA GLU A 87 26.88 14.14 -10.44
C GLU A 87 26.34 12.77 -9.99
N GLN A 88 26.64 12.37 -8.75
CA GLN A 88 26.09 11.14 -8.18
C GLN A 88 24.58 11.23 -8.00
N ILE A 89 24.08 12.36 -7.49
CA ILE A 89 22.64 12.60 -7.33
C ILE A 89 21.93 12.52 -8.68
N LEU A 90 22.49 13.12 -9.72
CA LEU A 90 21.92 13.16 -11.06
C LEU A 90 22.12 11.88 -11.88
N SER A 91 22.71 10.83 -11.29
CA SER A 91 22.86 9.53 -11.94
C SER A 91 21.53 8.90 -12.34
N GLU A 92 21.53 8.12 -13.42
CA GLU A 92 20.32 7.47 -13.94
C GLU A 92 19.66 6.53 -12.92
N SER A 93 20.45 5.87 -12.07
CA SER A 93 19.93 5.01 -10.99
C SER A 93 19.06 5.78 -10.00
N ASN A 94 19.43 7.02 -9.67
CA ASN A 94 18.69 7.86 -8.74
C ASN A 94 17.39 8.40 -9.37
N TRP A 95 17.40 8.67 -10.67
CA TRP A 95 16.18 8.96 -11.43
C TRP A 95 15.22 7.75 -11.47
N GLN A 96 15.76 6.54 -11.68
CA GLN A 96 14.97 5.31 -11.65
C GLN A 96 14.36 5.06 -10.27
N LEU A 97 15.13 5.28 -9.20
CA LEU A 97 14.65 5.20 -7.83
C LEU A 97 13.47 6.16 -7.59
N GLY A 98 13.60 7.43 -8.01
CA GLY A 98 12.53 8.41 -7.89
C GLY A 98 11.26 8.01 -8.64
N ARG A 99 11.39 7.43 -9.85
CA ARG A 99 10.25 6.92 -10.63
C ARG A 99 9.60 5.71 -9.97
N MET A 100 10.39 4.77 -9.44
CA MET A 100 9.88 3.60 -8.71
C MET A 100 9.12 4.04 -7.45
N ALA A 101 9.68 4.96 -6.68
CA ALA A 101 9.01 5.51 -5.51
C ALA A 101 7.72 6.25 -5.90
N LEU A 102 7.69 6.97 -7.02
CA LEU A 102 6.45 7.60 -7.49
C LEU A 102 5.36 6.57 -7.78
N VAL A 103 5.69 5.49 -8.52
CA VAL A 103 4.75 4.40 -8.82
C VAL A 103 4.20 3.78 -7.53
N GLU A 104 5.08 3.35 -6.61
CA GLU A 104 4.68 2.74 -5.34
C GLU A 104 3.83 3.69 -4.48
N SER A 105 4.12 5.00 -4.49
CA SER A 105 3.34 5.99 -3.72
C SER A 105 1.91 6.19 -4.25
N SER A 106 1.71 5.88 -5.53
CA SER A 106 0.42 5.97 -6.21
C SER A 106 -0.42 4.71 -6.07
N GLU A 107 0.22 3.58 -5.76
CA GLU A 107 -0.46 2.31 -5.53
C GLU A 107 -1.26 2.38 -4.22
N ARG A 108 -2.56 2.12 -4.33
CA ARG A 108 -3.40 1.89 -3.15
C ARG A 108 -3.11 0.49 -2.63
N PRO A 109 -3.12 0.27 -1.30
CA PRO A 109 -3.08 -1.08 -0.77
C PRO A 109 -4.14 -1.94 -1.44
N ASP A 110 -3.70 -3.07 -1.99
CA ASP A 110 -4.62 -4.06 -2.53
C ASP A 110 -5.58 -4.49 -1.41
N ALA A 111 -6.87 -4.22 -1.60
CA ALA A 111 -7.91 -4.54 -0.63
C ALA A 111 -7.88 -6.03 -0.25
N TRP A 112 -7.48 -6.90 -1.19
CA TRP A 112 -7.31 -8.33 -0.94
C TRP A 112 -6.15 -8.62 0.00
N GLN A 113 -5.00 -8.01 -0.24
CA GLN A 113 -3.85 -8.16 0.63
C GLN A 113 -4.15 -7.64 2.05
N VAL A 114 -4.88 -6.52 2.17
CA VAL A 114 -5.33 -6.00 3.47
C VAL A 114 -6.27 -6.98 4.17
N ALA A 115 -7.26 -7.53 3.46
CA ALA A 115 -8.18 -8.52 4.01
C ALA A 115 -7.47 -9.83 4.41
N ASP A 116 -6.52 -10.30 3.61
CA ASP A 116 -5.73 -11.51 3.87
C ASP A 116 -4.87 -11.34 5.14
N ASN A 117 -4.20 -10.19 5.26
CA ASN A 117 -3.41 -9.83 6.44
C ASN A 117 -4.26 -9.70 7.71
N ALA A 118 -5.47 -9.12 7.59
CA ALA A 118 -6.39 -9.01 8.72
C ALA A 118 -6.89 -10.39 9.19
N LEU A 119 -7.22 -11.29 8.26
CA LEU A 119 -7.58 -12.68 8.59
C LEU A 119 -6.40 -13.43 9.23
N GLU A 120 -5.18 -13.21 8.75
CA GLU A 120 -3.97 -13.81 9.31
C GLU A 120 -3.68 -13.33 10.74
N LEU A 121 -3.81 -12.02 10.99
CA LEU A 121 -3.72 -11.45 12.33
C LEU A 121 -4.80 -12.04 13.26
N GLY A 122 -6.05 -12.12 12.79
CA GLY A 122 -7.15 -12.72 13.53
C GLY A 122 -6.88 -14.19 13.88
N ILE A 123 -6.34 -14.97 12.94
CA ILE A 123 -5.90 -16.35 13.18
C ILE A 123 -4.82 -16.39 14.26
N GLY A 124 -3.81 -15.51 14.17
CA GLY A 124 -2.73 -15.42 15.16
C GLY A 124 -3.24 -15.13 16.57
N ILE A 125 -4.12 -14.13 16.71
CA ILE A 125 -4.73 -13.77 18.01
C ILE A 125 -5.58 -14.93 18.54
N CYS A 126 -6.44 -15.53 17.72
CA CYS A 126 -7.26 -16.67 18.13
C CYS A 126 -6.42 -17.90 18.52
N ALA A 127 -5.29 -18.12 17.86
CA ALA A 127 -4.37 -19.21 18.18
C ALA A 127 -3.64 -18.97 19.52
N LEU A 128 -3.21 -17.75 19.80
CA LEU A 128 -2.46 -17.40 21.01
C LEU A 128 -3.34 -17.30 22.26
N LEU A 129 -4.56 -16.78 22.14
CA LEU A 129 -5.39 -16.40 23.31
C LEU A 129 -6.70 -17.20 23.47
N GLY A 130 -7.06 -18.06 22.51
CA GLY A 130 -8.43 -18.56 22.42
C GLY A 130 -8.74 -19.92 23.06
N GLY A 131 -7.73 -20.68 23.52
CA GLY A 131 -7.95 -22.04 24.04
C GLY A 131 -8.75 -22.93 23.06
N VAL A 132 -9.66 -23.77 23.57
CA VAL A 132 -10.46 -24.69 22.71
C VAL A 132 -11.35 -23.93 21.72
N TYR A 133 -11.94 -22.80 22.13
CA TYR A 133 -12.75 -21.96 21.24
C TYR A 133 -11.89 -21.26 20.16
N GLY A 134 -10.65 -20.93 20.49
CA GLY A 134 -9.64 -20.39 19.58
C GLY A 134 -9.34 -21.33 18.42
N THR A 135 -9.19 -22.63 18.69
CA THR A 135 -8.90 -23.60 17.62
C THR A 135 -10.03 -23.72 16.60
N ARG A 136 -11.30 -23.63 17.02
CA ARG A 136 -12.46 -23.59 16.12
C ARG A 136 -12.51 -22.29 15.31
N ALA A 137 -12.24 -21.15 15.96
CA ALA A 137 -12.17 -19.85 15.28
C ALA A 137 -11.05 -19.82 14.24
N VAL A 138 -9.86 -20.34 14.57
CA VAL A 138 -8.74 -20.49 13.62
C VAL A 138 -9.13 -21.33 12.42
N ARG A 139 -9.79 -22.48 12.62
CA ARG A 139 -10.24 -23.33 11.52
C ARG A 139 -11.24 -22.60 10.62
N PHE A 140 -12.20 -21.89 11.22
CA PHE A 140 -13.17 -21.10 10.47
C PHE A 140 -12.51 -19.98 9.67
N LEU A 141 -11.62 -19.19 10.29
CA LEU A 141 -10.91 -18.09 9.64
C LEU A 141 -10.00 -18.59 8.51
N LYS A 142 -9.31 -19.73 8.70
CA LYS A 142 -8.52 -20.38 7.64
C LYS A 142 -9.42 -20.80 6.46
N GLN A 143 -10.57 -21.41 6.74
CA GLN A 143 -11.53 -21.78 5.68
C GLN A 143 -12.08 -20.55 4.95
N ALA A 144 -12.40 -19.48 5.68
CA ALA A 144 -12.85 -18.22 5.08
C ALA A 144 -11.76 -17.62 4.18
N ARG A 145 -10.50 -17.59 4.63
CA ARG A 145 -9.34 -17.14 3.84
C ARG A 145 -9.21 -17.95 2.55
N THR A 146 -9.24 -19.29 2.63
CA THR A 146 -9.13 -20.16 1.46
C THR A 146 -10.28 -19.94 0.47
N LYS A 147 -11.52 -19.82 0.96
CA LYS A 147 -12.68 -19.55 0.10
C LYS A 147 -12.60 -18.17 -0.56
N SER A 148 -12.09 -17.17 0.15
CA SER A 148 -11.87 -15.83 -0.38
C SER A 148 -10.87 -15.82 -1.53
N LYS A 149 -9.72 -16.51 -1.36
CA LYS A 149 -8.71 -16.66 -2.43
C LYS A 149 -9.26 -17.36 -3.66
N ALA A 150 -9.97 -18.48 -3.46
CA ALA A 150 -10.60 -19.20 -4.56
C ALA A 150 -11.62 -18.31 -5.32
N LEU A 151 -12.39 -17.48 -4.61
CA LEU A 151 -13.33 -16.56 -5.25
C LEU A 151 -12.61 -15.46 -6.04
N GLN A 152 -11.50 -14.93 -5.52
CA GLN A 152 -10.65 -13.96 -6.22
C GLN A 152 -10.07 -14.55 -7.51
N GLU A 153 -9.53 -15.77 -7.45
CA GLU A 153 -9.02 -16.50 -8.62
C GLU A 153 -10.10 -16.71 -9.68
N ILE A 154 -11.31 -17.12 -9.26
CA ILE A 154 -12.45 -17.29 -10.17
C ILE A 154 -12.83 -15.97 -10.83
N ILE A 155 -12.89 -14.86 -10.08
CA ILE A 155 -13.21 -13.55 -10.64
C ILE A 155 -12.13 -13.11 -11.65
N ALA A 156 -10.86 -13.22 -11.28
CA ALA A 156 -9.74 -12.85 -12.16
C ALA A 156 -9.72 -13.69 -13.45
N GLY A 157 -9.90 -15.01 -13.34
CA GLY A 157 -10.01 -15.92 -14.48
C GLY A 157 -11.21 -15.59 -15.39
N ASN A 158 -12.36 -15.24 -14.81
CA ASN A 158 -13.53 -14.83 -15.57
C ASN A 158 -13.32 -13.49 -16.29
N GLU A 159 -12.63 -12.54 -15.67
CA GLU A 159 -12.28 -11.27 -16.33
C GLU A 159 -11.30 -11.49 -17.49
N LEU A 160 -10.30 -12.36 -17.31
CA LEU A 160 -9.37 -12.75 -18.37
C LEU A 160 -10.11 -13.45 -19.52
N PHE A 161 -10.95 -14.45 -19.21
CA PHE A 161 -11.75 -15.16 -20.20
C PHE A 161 -12.59 -14.21 -21.07
N LYS A 162 -13.23 -13.20 -20.46
CA LYS A 162 -14.02 -12.21 -21.18
C LYS A 162 -13.17 -11.31 -22.10
N LYS A 163 -11.95 -10.97 -21.69
CA LYS A 163 -11.02 -10.19 -22.52
C LYS A 163 -10.59 -10.99 -23.76
N ASP A 164 -10.29 -12.27 -23.56
CA ASP A 164 -9.76 -13.14 -24.62
C ASP A 164 -10.86 -13.69 -25.54
N ASN A 165 -12.12 -13.74 -25.07
CA ASN A 165 -13.24 -14.37 -25.78
C ASN A 165 -14.45 -13.42 -25.91
N ASN A 166 -14.25 -12.27 -26.57
CA ASN A 166 -15.28 -11.24 -26.73
C ASN A 166 -16.62 -11.76 -27.30
N SER A 167 -16.57 -12.71 -28.25
CA SER A 167 -17.76 -13.32 -28.85
C SER A 167 -18.61 -14.12 -27.85
N SER A 168 -18.01 -14.64 -26.78
CA SER A 168 -18.66 -15.46 -25.75
C SER A 168 -19.19 -14.64 -24.56
N VAL A 169 -18.90 -13.33 -24.49
CA VAL A 169 -19.26 -12.47 -23.35
C VAL A 169 -20.77 -12.39 -23.13
N VAL A 170 -21.56 -12.38 -24.20
CA VAL A 170 -23.03 -12.30 -24.12
C VAL A 170 -23.61 -13.56 -23.48
N ALA A 171 -23.21 -14.74 -23.97
CA ALA A 171 -23.62 -16.03 -23.41
C ALA A 171 -23.15 -16.20 -21.96
N PHE A 172 -21.92 -15.76 -21.66
CA PHE A 172 -21.37 -15.77 -20.31
C PHE A 172 -22.20 -14.90 -19.34
N LYS A 173 -22.54 -13.66 -19.73
CA LYS A 173 -23.40 -12.78 -18.90
C LYS A 173 -24.79 -13.36 -18.69
N GLN A 174 -25.35 -14.02 -19.70
CA GLN A 174 -26.66 -14.65 -19.61
C GLN A 174 -26.66 -15.86 -18.66
N ALA A 175 -25.59 -16.66 -18.65
CA ALA A 175 -25.44 -17.75 -17.67
C ALA A 175 -25.36 -17.25 -16.22
N HIS A 176 -24.74 -16.08 -16.00
CA HIS A 176 -24.61 -15.45 -14.69
C HIS A 176 -25.91 -14.80 -14.15
N HIS A 177 -26.94 -14.62 -14.99
CA HIS A 177 -28.22 -14.04 -14.54
C HIS A 177 -28.93 -14.89 -13.47
N SER A 178 -28.65 -16.19 -13.44
CA SER A 178 -29.19 -17.14 -12.46
C SER A 178 -28.53 -17.06 -11.08
N GLN A 179 -27.43 -16.33 -10.93
CA GLN A 179 -26.77 -16.14 -9.64
C GLN A 179 -27.64 -15.35 -8.66
N SER A 180 -27.54 -15.69 -7.39
CA SER A 180 -28.25 -14.95 -6.34
C SER A 180 -27.83 -13.47 -6.32
N GLN A 181 -28.74 -12.59 -5.89
CA GLN A 181 -28.43 -11.16 -5.74
C GLN A 181 -27.24 -10.94 -4.80
N GLN A 182 -27.17 -11.70 -3.71
CA GLN A 182 -26.07 -11.65 -2.74
C GLN A 182 -24.73 -12.00 -3.40
N THR A 183 -24.69 -13.08 -4.20
CA THR A 183 -23.48 -13.46 -4.95
C THR A 183 -23.05 -12.37 -5.93
N ARG A 184 -23.99 -11.75 -6.64
CA ARG A 184 -23.70 -10.66 -7.58
C ARG A 184 -23.17 -9.41 -6.88
N GLN A 185 -23.73 -9.05 -5.72
CA GLN A 185 -23.25 -7.94 -4.89
C GLN A 185 -21.81 -8.19 -4.45
N ILE A 186 -21.54 -9.37 -3.88
CA ILE A 186 -20.18 -9.76 -3.47
C ILE A 186 -19.22 -9.67 -4.65
N VAL A 187 -19.54 -10.28 -5.80
CA VAL A 187 -18.68 -10.24 -7.00
C VAL A 187 -18.47 -8.81 -7.52
N ALA A 188 -19.49 -7.95 -7.47
CA ALA A 188 -19.38 -6.56 -7.90
C ALA A 188 -18.46 -5.75 -6.98
N GLU A 189 -18.67 -5.84 -5.66
CA GLU A 189 -17.83 -5.22 -4.64
C GLU A 189 -16.37 -5.68 -4.78
N MET A 190 -16.17 -6.97 -5.04
CA MET A 190 -14.84 -7.59 -5.23
C MET A 190 -14.12 -7.13 -6.51
N LYS A 191 -14.84 -6.65 -7.55
CA LYS A 191 -14.23 -6.12 -8.79
C LYS A 191 -13.87 -4.64 -8.68
N SER A 192 -14.57 -3.90 -7.82
CA SER A 192 -14.36 -2.47 -7.62
C SER A 192 -13.36 -2.15 -6.50
N SER A 193 -12.88 -3.17 -5.81
CA SER A 193 -11.87 -3.09 -4.75
C SER A 193 -10.48 -3.34 -5.32
#